data_AF-A0A4Q3YC37-F1
#
_entry.id   AF-A0A4Q3YC37-F1
#
_cell.length_a   1.000
_cell.length_b   1.000
_cell.length_c   1.000
_cell.angle_alpha   90.00
_cell.angle_beta   90.00
_cell.angle_gamma   90.00
#
_symmetry.space_group_name_H-M   'P 1'
#
loop_
_entity.id
_entity.type
_entity.pdbx_description
1 polymer ?
#
loop_
_entity_poly.entity_id
_entity_poly.type
_entity_poly.pdbx_seq_one_letter_code
_entity_poly.pdbx_strand_id
1 'polypeptide(L)'
;MLATHAGHVYATRRTEGDVIRLDDADGDGSYEGHTVVAARPGMHGIAFDNDVVFLATVNEIYTAPVNADGTFGDLTRLIDDLPDGGQHPNRTIAIGPDDMLWISAGSTCNACAETNPESATMLRAKKDGTSRTIFARGLRNTIGFGFEPGSGQLYGADHGIDWLGDEEQQEEFNHIEQGKQYGWPYVYDFSRLNPQDNPPAGISLEQWAKLSTEPALGYTAHSAPMQMAFYTGSAFPE
;
A
#
# COMPACT_ATOMS: atom_id res chain seq x y z
N MET A 1 -2.16 -7.10 -7.66
CA MET A 1 -2.44 -7.54 -6.27
C MET A 1 -3.28 -8.79 -6.31
N LEU A 2 -3.04 -9.71 -5.37
CA LEU A 2 -3.88 -10.89 -5.16
C LEU A 2 -4.75 -10.69 -3.91
N ALA A 3 -6.01 -11.13 -3.99
CA ALA A 3 -6.93 -11.16 -2.86
C ALA A 3 -7.86 -12.38 -2.97
N THR A 4 -8.43 -12.79 -1.83
CA THR A 4 -9.42 -13.86 -1.78
C THR A 4 -10.69 -13.38 -1.08
N HIS A 5 -11.84 -13.88 -1.55
CA HIS A 5 -13.13 -13.60 -0.93
C HIS A 5 -14.12 -14.72 -1.26
N ALA A 6 -14.80 -15.25 -0.24
CA ALA A 6 -15.80 -16.31 -0.36
C ALA A 6 -15.33 -17.54 -1.18
N GLY A 7 -14.05 -17.92 -1.07
CA GLY A 7 -13.47 -19.05 -1.80
C GLY A 7 -13.01 -18.73 -3.22
N HIS A 8 -13.23 -17.52 -3.71
CA HIS A 8 -12.71 -17.05 -4.99
C HIS A 8 -11.36 -16.35 -4.84
N VAL A 9 -10.53 -16.45 -5.88
CA VAL A 9 -9.24 -15.76 -5.99
C VAL A 9 -9.36 -14.66 -7.03
N TYR A 10 -8.88 -13.46 -6.70
CA TYR A 10 -8.90 -12.29 -7.55
C TYR A 10 -7.49 -11.78 -7.81
N ALA A 11 -7.24 -11.29 -9.02
CA ALA A 11 -6.01 -10.63 -9.40
C ALA A 11 -6.31 -9.28 -10.06
N THR A 12 -5.68 -8.23 -9.57
CA THR A 12 -5.67 -6.92 -10.25
C THR A 12 -4.51 -6.86 -11.24
N ARG A 13 -4.82 -6.43 -12.46
CA ARG A 13 -3.88 -6.34 -13.59
C ARG A 13 -3.76 -4.88 -14.03
N ARG A 14 -2.72 -4.21 -13.53
CA ARG A 14 -2.57 -2.75 -13.68
C ARG A 14 -2.39 -2.30 -15.13
N THR A 15 -1.59 -3.04 -15.90
CA THR A 15 -1.30 -2.71 -17.30
C THR A 15 -2.55 -2.85 -18.17
N GLU A 16 -3.32 -3.90 -17.91
CA GLU A 16 -4.59 -4.21 -18.57
C GLU A 16 -5.71 -3.28 -18.09
N GLY A 17 -5.63 -2.80 -16.84
CA GLY A 17 -6.61 -1.92 -16.22
C GLY A 17 -7.87 -2.67 -15.78
N ASP A 18 -7.72 -3.87 -15.22
CA ASP A 18 -8.86 -4.67 -14.79
C ASP A 18 -8.58 -5.55 -13.56
N VAL A 19 -9.67 -6.17 -13.08
CA VAL A 19 -9.67 -7.20 -12.05
C VAL A 19 -10.25 -8.45 -12.66
N ILE A 20 -9.53 -9.56 -12.49
CA ILE A 20 -10.02 -10.89 -12.86
C ILE A 20 -10.31 -11.72 -11.62
N ARG A 21 -11.37 -12.52 -11.69
CA ARG A 21 -11.60 -13.68 -10.83
C ARG A 21 -11.03 -14.91 -11.53
N LEU A 22 -10.19 -15.68 -10.85
CA LEU A 22 -9.68 -16.94 -11.36
C LEU A 22 -10.76 -18.02 -11.15
N ASP A 23 -10.99 -18.82 -12.19
CA ASP A 23 -11.98 -19.88 -12.19
C ASP A 23 -11.27 -21.23 -12.09
N ASP A 24 -11.41 -21.87 -10.92
CA ASP A 24 -10.93 -23.23 -10.61
C ASP A 24 -12.18 -24.13 -10.52
N ALA A 25 -12.51 -24.77 -11.64
CA ALA A 25 -13.78 -25.49 -11.81
C ALA A 25 -13.74 -26.91 -11.22
N ASP A 26 -12.55 -27.51 -11.11
CA ASP A 26 -12.37 -28.86 -10.56
C ASP A 26 -11.82 -28.90 -9.13
N GLY A 27 -11.42 -27.74 -8.59
CA GLY A 27 -11.00 -27.55 -7.21
C GLY A 27 -9.60 -28.08 -6.93
N ASP A 28 -8.74 -28.21 -7.94
CA ASP A 28 -7.40 -28.76 -7.81
C ASP A 28 -6.34 -27.72 -7.37
N GLY A 29 -6.73 -26.44 -7.30
CA GLY A 29 -5.86 -25.31 -6.95
C GLY A 29 -5.14 -24.68 -8.14
N SER A 30 -5.35 -25.20 -9.35
CA SER A 30 -5.03 -24.57 -10.63
C SER A 30 -6.27 -23.86 -11.16
N TYR A 31 -6.09 -22.88 -12.04
CA TYR A 31 -7.21 -22.21 -12.69
C TYR A 31 -7.31 -22.64 -14.15
N GLU A 32 -8.52 -22.91 -14.63
CA GLU A 32 -8.80 -23.27 -16.02
C GLU A 32 -9.23 -22.05 -16.84
N GLY A 33 -9.68 -21.00 -16.15
CA GLY A 33 -10.21 -19.80 -16.76
C GLY A 33 -10.14 -18.58 -15.86
N HIS A 34 -10.62 -17.46 -16.39
CA HIS A 34 -10.84 -16.27 -15.60
C HIS A 34 -11.99 -15.45 -16.16
N THR A 35 -12.63 -14.71 -15.27
CA THR A 35 -13.70 -13.76 -15.58
C THR A 35 -13.24 -12.35 -15.22
N VAL A 36 -13.35 -11.39 -16.15
CA VAL A 36 -13.14 -9.97 -15.82
C VAL A 36 -14.34 -9.47 -15.02
N VAL A 37 -14.08 -9.03 -13.79
CA VAL A 37 -15.13 -8.61 -12.83
C VAL A 37 -15.19 -7.10 -12.63
N ALA A 38 -14.14 -6.36 -12.99
CA ALA A 38 -14.14 -4.89 -13.03
C ALA A 38 -13.06 -4.38 -13.99
N ALA A 39 -13.27 -3.20 -14.59
CA ALA A 39 -12.28 -2.58 -15.48
C ALA A 39 -12.22 -1.06 -15.28
N ARG A 40 -11.03 -0.55 -14.94
CA ARG A 40 -10.65 0.87 -14.87
C ARG A 40 -9.14 1.00 -15.13
N PRO A 41 -8.69 1.99 -15.92
CA PRO A 41 -7.26 2.21 -16.12
C PRO A 41 -6.48 2.31 -14.81
N GLY A 42 -5.32 1.65 -14.74
CA GLY A 42 -4.43 1.73 -13.59
C GLY A 42 -4.90 0.96 -12.34
N MET A 43 -5.80 -0.02 -12.50
CA MET A 43 -6.29 -0.87 -11.40
C MET A 43 -5.14 -1.53 -10.62
N HIS A 44 -5.08 -1.34 -9.31
CA HIS A 44 -4.01 -1.88 -8.47
C HIS A 44 -4.53 -2.46 -7.16
N GLY A 45 -5.04 -1.64 -6.25
CA GLY A 45 -5.47 -2.08 -4.93
C GLY A 45 -6.80 -2.81 -4.98
N ILE A 46 -6.97 -3.83 -4.13
CA ILE A 46 -8.22 -4.55 -3.92
C ILE A 46 -8.33 -4.91 -2.44
N ALA A 47 -9.48 -4.66 -1.85
CA ALA A 47 -9.81 -5.09 -0.49
C ALA A 47 -11.29 -5.45 -0.40
N PHE A 48 -11.63 -6.37 0.49
CA PHE A 48 -13.01 -6.79 0.72
C PHE A 48 -13.43 -6.46 2.15
N ASP A 49 -14.71 -6.12 2.32
CA ASP A 49 -15.39 -6.02 3.60
C ASP A 49 -16.79 -6.61 3.46
N ASN A 50 -17.00 -7.81 4.01
CA ASN A 50 -18.20 -8.60 3.72
C ASN A 50 -18.43 -8.71 2.21
N ASP A 51 -19.67 -8.59 1.75
CA ASP A 51 -20.06 -8.68 0.34
C ASP A 51 -19.83 -7.36 -0.43
N VAL A 52 -18.82 -6.58 -0.05
CA VAL A 52 -18.43 -5.32 -0.69
C VAL A 52 -16.94 -5.37 -1.04
N VAL A 53 -16.61 -4.96 -2.27
CA VAL A 53 -15.23 -4.79 -2.73
C VAL A 53 -14.90 -3.31 -2.81
N PHE A 54 -13.66 -2.98 -2.45
CA PHE A 54 -13.01 -1.69 -2.68
C PHE A 54 -11.88 -1.89 -3.67
N LEU A 55 -11.77 -0.98 -4.64
CA LEU A 55 -10.78 -1.05 -5.72
C LEU A 55 -10.06 0.29 -5.85
N ALA A 56 -8.74 0.26 -5.97
CA ALA A 56 -7.93 1.45 -6.14
C ALA A 56 -7.32 1.51 -7.55
N THR A 57 -7.45 2.68 -8.18
CA THR A 57 -6.61 3.09 -9.32
C THR A 57 -5.48 3.99 -8.81
N VAL A 58 -4.86 4.81 -9.68
CA VAL A 58 -3.84 5.77 -9.28
C VAL A 58 -4.43 6.89 -8.41
N ASN A 59 -5.53 7.49 -8.87
CA ASN A 59 -6.11 8.70 -8.24
C ASN A 59 -7.50 8.48 -7.63
N GLU A 60 -8.11 7.31 -7.86
CA GLU A 60 -9.51 7.07 -7.52
C GLU A 60 -9.68 5.77 -6.73
N ILE A 61 -10.67 5.77 -5.82
CA ILE A 61 -11.17 4.58 -5.14
C ILE A 61 -12.62 4.33 -5.59
N TYR A 62 -12.90 3.08 -5.91
CA TYR A 62 -14.22 2.57 -6.28
C TYR A 62 -14.71 1.55 -5.27
N THR A 63 -16.01 1.32 -5.24
CA THR A 63 -16.65 0.22 -4.53
C THR A 63 -17.73 -0.45 -5.36
N ALA A 64 -18.04 -1.71 -5.06
CA ALA A 64 -19.14 -2.46 -5.66
C ALA A 64 -19.64 -3.54 -4.69
N PRO A 65 -20.91 -3.96 -4.80
CA PRO A 65 -21.35 -5.20 -4.17
C PRO A 65 -20.67 -6.40 -4.85
N VAL A 66 -20.40 -7.45 -4.09
CA VAL A 66 -19.93 -8.75 -4.56
C VAL A 66 -21.12 -9.69 -4.63
N ASN A 67 -21.40 -10.23 -5.81
CA ASN A 67 -22.47 -11.20 -6.01
C ASN A 67 -22.05 -12.56 -5.45
N ALA A 68 -23.05 -13.42 -5.19
CA ALA A 68 -22.81 -14.76 -4.64
C ALA A 68 -21.95 -15.66 -5.54
N ASP A 69 -21.85 -15.36 -6.84
CA ASP A 69 -20.97 -16.07 -7.76
C ASP A 69 -19.54 -15.48 -7.80
N GLY A 70 -19.24 -14.42 -7.05
CA GLY A 70 -17.96 -13.74 -7.05
C GLY A 70 -17.79 -12.69 -8.15
N THR A 71 -18.81 -12.40 -8.96
CA THR A 71 -18.79 -11.23 -9.85
C THR A 71 -19.07 -9.95 -9.07
N PHE A 72 -18.70 -8.79 -9.62
CA PHE A 72 -19.00 -7.50 -9.00
C PHE A 72 -20.20 -6.83 -9.66
N GLY A 73 -20.98 -6.09 -8.87
CA GLY A 73 -21.99 -5.17 -9.40
C GLY A 73 -21.38 -3.89 -9.98
N ASP A 74 -22.23 -2.88 -10.19
CA ASP A 74 -21.79 -1.61 -10.75
C ASP A 74 -20.79 -0.88 -9.84
N LEU A 75 -19.69 -0.41 -10.43
CA LEU A 75 -18.69 0.38 -9.73
C LEU A 75 -19.23 1.78 -9.39
N THR A 76 -19.22 2.10 -8.10
CA THR A 76 -19.47 3.44 -7.57
C THR A 76 -18.14 4.08 -7.18
N ARG A 77 -17.89 5.31 -7.59
CA ARG A 77 -16.68 6.06 -7.21
C ARG A 77 -16.85 6.69 -5.83
N LEU A 78 -15.90 6.49 -4.94
CA LEU A 78 -15.89 6.99 -3.56
C LEU A 78 -14.93 8.17 -3.36
N ILE A 79 -13.75 8.07 -3.96
CA ILE A 79 -12.68 9.07 -3.87
C ILE A 79 -12.15 9.30 -5.28
N ASP A 80 -11.92 10.54 -5.69
CA ASP A 80 -11.45 10.89 -7.04
C ASP A 80 -10.33 11.95 -7.07
N ASP A 81 -9.73 12.21 -5.92
CA ASP A 81 -8.75 13.26 -5.70
C ASP A 81 -7.52 12.79 -4.90
N LEU A 82 -7.16 11.50 -4.96
CA LEU A 82 -5.89 11.03 -4.39
C LEU A 82 -4.70 11.73 -5.07
N PRO A 83 -3.59 11.97 -4.34
CA PRO A 83 -2.42 12.67 -4.87
C PRO A 83 -1.86 12.00 -6.13
N ASP A 84 -1.17 12.79 -6.95
CA ASP A 84 -0.49 12.33 -8.15
C ASP A 84 0.42 11.12 -7.86
N GLY A 85 0.48 10.20 -8.82
CA GLY A 85 1.27 8.99 -8.69
C GLY A 85 2.76 9.19 -8.88
N GLY A 86 3.19 10.19 -9.66
CA GLY A 86 4.57 10.37 -10.09
C GLY A 86 5.24 9.05 -10.47
N GLN A 87 6.40 8.79 -9.87
CA GLN A 87 7.12 7.53 -10.03
C GLN A 87 6.48 6.32 -9.32
N HIS A 88 5.66 6.53 -8.29
CA HIS A 88 5.03 5.48 -7.48
C HIS A 88 3.48 5.54 -7.53
N PRO A 89 2.87 5.23 -8.68
CA PRO A 89 1.42 5.35 -8.89
C PRO A 89 0.60 4.21 -8.30
N ASN A 90 1.24 3.16 -7.78
CA ASN A 90 0.53 2.05 -7.17
C ASN A 90 -0.14 2.49 -5.86
N ARG A 91 -1.33 1.94 -5.57
CA ARG A 91 -2.09 2.19 -4.35
C ARG A 91 -2.48 0.86 -3.73
N THR A 92 -1.86 0.46 -2.64
CA THR A 92 -2.32 -0.71 -1.87
C THR A 92 -3.42 -0.24 -0.94
N ILE A 93 -4.45 -1.07 -0.77
CA ILE A 93 -5.56 -0.78 0.13
C ILE A 93 -5.86 -1.98 1.01
N ALA A 94 -6.34 -1.72 2.22
CA ALA A 94 -6.84 -2.74 3.13
C ALA A 94 -7.94 -2.17 4.03
N ILE A 95 -8.76 -3.05 4.58
CA ILE A 95 -9.71 -2.70 5.63
C ILE A 95 -9.04 -2.97 6.97
N GLY A 96 -8.92 -1.92 7.78
CA GLY A 96 -8.26 -2.00 9.07
C GLY A 96 -9.16 -2.60 10.16
N PRO A 97 -8.58 -3.00 11.31
CA PRO A 97 -9.33 -3.51 12.47
C PRO A 97 -10.25 -2.45 13.09
N ASP A 98 -10.11 -1.20 12.67
CA ASP A 98 -10.90 -0.05 13.08
C ASP A 98 -12.05 0.28 12.12
N ASP A 99 -12.36 -0.63 11.20
CA ASP A 99 -13.41 -0.51 10.18
C ASP A 99 -13.19 0.63 9.17
N MET A 100 -11.94 1.03 8.97
CA MET A 100 -11.55 2.10 8.06
C MET A 100 -10.84 1.55 6.82
N LEU A 101 -10.90 2.31 5.73
CA LEU A 101 -10.13 2.04 4.51
C LEU A 101 -8.74 2.66 4.65
N TRP A 102 -7.71 1.83 4.55
CA TRP A 102 -6.31 2.24 4.57
C TRP A 102 -5.76 2.24 3.15
N ILE A 103 -4.99 3.27 2.81
CA ILE A 103 -4.52 3.52 1.45
C ILE A 103 -3.06 3.95 1.51
N SER A 104 -2.18 3.24 0.82
CA SER A 104 -0.81 3.71 0.64
C SER A 104 -0.74 4.75 -0.48
N ALA A 105 0.00 5.83 -0.24
CA ALA A 105 0.26 6.89 -1.21
C ALA A 105 1.77 7.09 -1.31
N GLY A 106 2.37 6.57 -2.39
CA GLY A 106 3.81 6.69 -2.63
C GLY A 106 4.25 8.12 -2.94
N SER A 107 5.57 8.30 -2.93
CA SER A 107 6.30 9.49 -3.33
C SER A 107 6.12 9.77 -4.83
N THR A 108 6.20 11.03 -5.21
CA THR A 108 6.13 11.41 -6.63
C THR A 108 7.47 11.24 -7.37
N CYS A 109 8.58 10.96 -6.67
CA CYS A 109 9.94 11.08 -7.18
C CYS A 109 10.94 10.12 -6.54
N ASN A 110 12.20 10.16 -7.01
CA ASN A 110 13.25 9.28 -6.50
C ASN A 110 13.78 9.71 -5.13
N ALA A 111 13.97 11.03 -4.95
CA ALA A 111 14.32 11.69 -3.70
C ALA A 111 14.02 13.19 -3.87
N CYS A 112 12.94 13.69 -3.25
CA CYS A 112 12.57 15.09 -3.31
C CYS A 112 11.58 15.47 -2.20
N ALA A 113 11.52 16.76 -1.90
CA ALA A 113 10.44 17.33 -1.11
C ALA A 113 9.11 17.21 -1.87
N GLU A 114 8.12 16.56 -1.25
CA GLU A 114 6.78 16.43 -1.82
C GLU A 114 6.03 17.76 -1.85
N THR A 115 5.23 17.96 -2.89
CA THR A 115 4.38 19.16 -3.05
C THR A 115 2.97 18.97 -2.50
N ASN A 116 2.49 17.72 -2.44
CA ASN A 116 1.24 17.35 -1.82
C ASN A 116 1.53 16.69 -0.46
N PRO A 117 0.91 17.14 0.65
CA PRO A 117 1.13 16.55 1.96
C PRO A 117 0.67 15.09 2.09
N GLU A 118 -0.19 14.60 1.18
CA GLU A 118 -0.63 13.20 1.13
C GLU A 118 0.34 12.27 0.37
N SER A 119 1.35 12.81 -0.30
CA SER A 119 2.39 12.00 -0.95
C SER A 119 3.39 11.45 0.07
N ALA A 120 3.90 10.25 -0.18
CA ALA A 120 4.79 9.52 0.75
C ALA A 120 4.15 9.32 2.14
N THR A 121 2.88 8.90 2.17
CA THR A 121 2.09 8.72 3.39
C THR A 121 1.29 7.42 3.42
N MET A 122 0.88 7.06 4.63
CA MET A 122 -0.22 6.13 4.87
C MET A 122 -1.48 6.94 5.15
N LEU A 123 -2.50 6.79 4.31
CA LEU A 123 -3.79 7.45 4.44
C LEU A 123 -4.81 6.51 5.10
N ARG A 124 -5.71 7.10 5.87
CA ARG A 124 -6.82 6.42 6.54
C ARG A 124 -8.12 7.16 6.23
N ALA A 125 -9.09 6.45 5.65
CA ALA A 125 -10.32 7.01 5.12
C ALA A 125 -11.55 6.25 5.63
N LYS A 126 -12.69 6.95 5.67
CA LYS A 126 -13.97 6.27 5.85
C LYS A 126 -14.31 5.49 4.58
N LYS A 127 -14.94 4.33 4.74
CA LYS A 127 -15.36 3.46 3.63
C LYS A 127 -16.41 4.10 2.71
N ASP A 128 -17.08 5.16 3.15
CA ASP A 128 -18.03 5.94 2.34
C ASP A 128 -17.35 7.07 1.52
N GLY A 129 -16.03 7.24 1.66
CA GLY A 129 -15.27 8.30 0.98
C GLY A 129 -15.44 9.71 1.56
N THR A 130 -16.26 9.89 2.60
CA THR A 130 -16.62 11.24 3.10
C THR A 130 -15.49 11.96 3.85
N SER A 131 -14.45 11.23 4.25
CA SER A 131 -13.27 11.82 4.88
C SER A 131 -12.05 10.92 4.78
N ARG A 132 -10.87 11.52 4.63
CA ARG A 132 -9.57 10.87 4.79
C ARG A 132 -8.60 11.75 5.58
N THR A 133 -7.62 11.12 6.22
CA THR A 133 -6.57 11.77 7.01
C THR A 133 -5.24 11.07 6.80
N ILE A 134 -4.15 11.82 6.91
CA ILE A 134 -2.79 11.27 6.96
C ILE A 134 -2.59 10.59 8.33
N PHE A 135 -2.37 9.29 8.32
CA PHE A 135 -2.06 8.52 9.53
C PHE A 135 -0.58 8.61 9.90
N ALA A 136 0.30 8.41 8.92
CA ALA A 136 1.75 8.48 9.05
C ALA A 136 2.37 9.06 7.77
N ARG A 137 3.58 9.63 7.86
CA ARG A 137 4.25 10.30 6.74
C ARG A 137 5.71 9.91 6.61
N GLY A 138 6.34 10.34 5.53
CA GLY A 138 7.77 10.09 5.32
C GLY A 138 8.05 8.63 4.98
N LEU A 139 7.11 7.98 4.28
CA LEU A 139 7.20 6.62 3.77
C LEU A 139 7.31 6.71 2.26
N ARG A 140 8.48 6.44 1.66
CA ARG A 140 8.71 6.72 0.23
C ARG A 140 7.71 5.97 -0.63
N ASN A 141 7.58 4.66 -0.46
CA ASN A 141 6.72 3.84 -1.30
C ASN A 141 6.33 2.56 -0.56
N THR A 142 5.42 2.70 0.40
CA THR A 142 4.90 1.56 1.17
C THR A 142 3.91 0.79 0.31
N ILE A 143 4.38 -0.26 -0.35
CA ILE A 143 3.55 -1.07 -1.26
C ILE A 143 2.93 -2.26 -0.53
N GLY A 144 3.71 -3.04 0.22
CA GLY A 144 3.19 -4.16 1.00
C GLY A 144 2.88 -3.69 2.41
N PHE A 145 1.63 -3.75 2.86
CA PHE A 145 1.30 -3.50 4.26
C PHE A 145 0.19 -4.42 4.76
N GLY A 146 0.06 -4.54 6.08
CA GLY A 146 -0.99 -5.30 6.71
C GLY A 146 -1.07 -5.06 8.22
N PHE A 147 -2.14 -5.58 8.82
CA PHE A 147 -2.36 -5.49 10.26
C PHE A 147 -1.97 -6.80 10.92
N GLU A 148 -1.15 -6.74 11.95
CA GLU A 148 -0.78 -7.91 12.75
C GLU A 148 -2.04 -8.49 13.42
N PRO A 149 -2.34 -9.79 13.22
CA PRO A 149 -3.46 -10.45 13.86
C PRO A 149 -3.36 -10.39 15.39
N GLY A 150 -4.47 -10.08 16.06
CA GLY A 150 -4.55 -9.99 17.52
C GLY A 150 -4.24 -8.60 18.05
N SER A 151 -3.09 -8.00 17.73
CA SER A 151 -2.77 -6.63 18.20
C SER A 151 -3.45 -5.54 17.37
N GLY A 152 -3.68 -5.80 16.08
CA GLY A 152 -4.19 -4.81 15.12
C GLY A 152 -3.17 -3.74 14.74
N GLN A 153 -1.89 -3.91 15.09
CA GLN A 153 -0.82 -2.97 14.75
C GLN A 153 -0.51 -3.00 13.25
N LEU A 154 -0.24 -1.83 12.67
CA LEU A 154 0.05 -1.70 11.25
C LEU A 154 1.54 -1.86 10.98
N TYR A 155 1.87 -2.73 10.03
CA TYR A 155 3.22 -2.90 9.51
C TYR A 155 3.25 -2.72 8.00
N GLY A 156 4.35 -2.21 7.45
CA GLY A 156 4.51 -2.03 6.01
C GLY A 156 5.95 -2.07 5.54
N ALA A 157 6.15 -2.62 4.35
CA ALA A 157 7.39 -2.64 3.61
C ALA A 157 7.46 -1.45 2.64
N ASP A 158 8.49 -0.62 2.82
CA ASP A 158 8.72 0.65 2.13
C ASP A 158 9.95 0.54 1.24
N HIS A 159 9.83 0.96 -0.03
CA HIS A 159 10.99 0.94 -0.94
C HIS A 159 11.91 2.13 -0.70
N GLY A 160 13.22 1.93 -0.82
CA GLY A 160 14.24 2.95 -0.65
C GLY A 160 14.47 3.88 -1.88
N ILE A 161 15.31 4.91 -1.72
CA ILE A 161 15.85 5.82 -2.74
C ILE A 161 16.75 5.04 -3.71
N ASP A 162 16.55 5.27 -5.00
CA ASP A 162 17.40 4.72 -6.05
C ASP A 162 18.67 5.58 -6.23
N TRP A 163 19.69 5.00 -6.85
CA TRP A 163 20.93 5.68 -7.28
C TRP A 163 21.85 6.18 -6.16
N LEU A 164 21.74 5.64 -4.94
CA LEU A 164 22.76 5.79 -3.89
C LEU A 164 23.87 4.73 -3.98
N GLY A 165 23.60 3.59 -4.64
CA GLY A 165 24.53 2.49 -4.84
C GLY A 165 23.81 1.13 -4.79
N ASP A 166 24.40 0.10 -5.40
CA ASP A 166 23.76 -1.22 -5.53
C ASP A 166 23.51 -1.93 -4.19
N GLU A 167 24.32 -1.61 -3.17
CA GLU A 167 24.22 -2.17 -1.81
C GLU A 167 23.83 -1.09 -0.79
N GLU A 168 23.50 0.11 -1.27
CA GLU A 168 23.12 1.23 -0.43
C GLU A 168 21.61 1.32 -0.30
N GLN A 169 21.19 1.69 0.90
CA GLN A 169 19.81 1.75 1.36
C GLN A 169 19.08 0.41 1.36
N GLN A 170 18.92 -0.12 2.56
CA GLN A 170 18.07 -1.26 2.81
C GLN A 170 16.62 -0.89 2.51
N GLU A 171 15.85 -1.85 1.99
CA GLU A 171 14.39 -1.69 2.01
C GLU A 171 13.93 -1.75 3.47
N GLU A 172 12.94 -0.94 3.82
CA GLU A 172 12.55 -0.76 5.20
C GLU A 172 11.26 -1.50 5.51
N PHE A 173 11.18 -2.11 6.69
CA PHE A 173 9.92 -2.60 7.22
C PHE A 173 9.60 -1.84 8.50
N ASN A 174 8.50 -1.13 8.46
CA ASN A 174 8.12 -0.15 9.45
C ASN A 174 6.96 -0.67 10.30
N HIS A 175 7.07 -0.52 11.63
CA HIS A 175 5.90 -0.48 12.50
C HIS A 175 5.29 0.91 12.37
N ILE A 176 4.17 1.01 11.66
CA ILE A 176 3.58 2.29 11.25
C ILE A 176 2.62 2.77 12.33
N GLU A 177 2.97 3.87 12.99
CA GLU A 177 2.25 4.42 14.13
C GLU A 177 1.66 5.80 13.82
N GLN A 178 0.56 6.12 14.50
CA GLN A 178 -0.17 7.35 14.27
C GLN A 178 0.71 8.59 14.54
N GLY A 179 0.72 9.50 13.57
CA GLY A 179 1.39 10.80 13.68
C GLY A 179 2.91 10.74 13.55
N LYS A 180 3.50 9.56 13.36
CA LYS A 180 4.95 9.41 13.17
C LYS A 180 5.40 9.83 11.76
N GLN A 181 6.68 10.16 11.66
CA GLN A 181 7.39 10.36 10.39
C GLN A 181 8.51 9.34 10.24
N TYR A 182 8.77 8.86 9.02
CA TYR A 182 9.72 7.78 8.73
C TYR A 182 10.92 8.22 7.89
N GLY A 183 11.32 9.50 8.03
CA GLY A 183 12.60 9.98 7.50
C GLY A 183 12.57 10.52 6.07
N TRP A 184 11.80 9.92 5.16
CA TRP A 184 11.78 10.35 3.75
C TRP A 184 11.52 11.87 3.59
N PRO A 185 12.19 12.54 2.63
CA PRO A 185 13.27 12.04 1.75
C PRO A 185 14.68 12.21 2.35
N TYR A 186 14.80 12.72 3.57
CA TYR A 186 16.06 13.25 4.09
C TYR A 186 16.84 12.27 4.96
N VAL A 187 16.17 11.25 5.49
CA VAL A 187 16.73 10.21 6.35
C VAL A 187 16.22 8.86 5.85
N TYR A 188 17.10 7.87 5.83
CA TYR A 188 16.83 6.50 5.39
C TYR A 188 17.59 5.50 6.28
N ASP A 189 17.29 4.21 6.13
CA ASP A 189 17.83 3.13 6.96
C ASP A 189 17.61 3.44 8.47
N PHE A 190 18.53 2.98 9.31
CA PHE A 190 18.60 3.29 10.74
C PHE A 190 19.31 4.63 10.95
N SER A 191 18.61 5.73 10.63
CA SER A 191 19.05 7.12 10.84
C SER A 191 20.22 7.61 9.97
N ARG A 192 20.40 7.06 8.76
CA ARG A 192 21.38 7.58 7.79
C ARG A 192 20.86 8.83 7.10
N LEU A 193 21.74 9.80 6.89
CA LEU A 193 21.39 11.07 6.28
C LEU A 193 21.50 10.96 4.75
N ASN A 194 20.46 11.37 4.03
CA ASN A 194 20.50 11.48 2.57
C ASN A 194 21.42 12.63 2.17
N PRO A 195 22.55 12.37 1.47
CA PRO A 195 23.47 13.42 1.07
C PRO A 195 22.99 14.27 -0.12
N GLN A 196 21.91 13.85 -0.80
CA GLN A 196 21.43 14.47 -2.03
C GLN A 196 20.43 15.60 -1.81
N ASP A 197 19.86 15.76 -0.61
CA ASP A 197 18.84 16.76 -0.33
C ASP A 197 18.94 17.33 1.10
N ASN A 198 18.31 18.48 1.35
CA ASN A 198 18.25 19.12 2.67
C ASN A 198 16.81 19.31 3.13
N PRO A 199 16.53 19.16 4.43
CA PRO A 199 15.20 19.35 4.97
C PRO A 199 14.75 20.83 4.84
N PRO A 200 13.45 21.12 5.06
CA PRO A 200 12.92 22.47 4.99
C PRO A 200 13.69 23.46 5.87
N ALA A 201 13.65 24.74 5.51
CA ALA A 201 14.35 25.79 6.26
C ALA A 201 13.97 25.79 7.74
N GLY A 202 14.97 25.89 8.62
CA GLY A 202 14.78 25.95 10.07
C GLY A 202 14.94 24.62 10.81
N ILE A 203 15.25 23.53 10.11
CA ILE A 203 15.58 22.22 10.70
C ILE A 203 16.84 21.64 10.03
N SER A 204 17.73 21.01 10.81
CA SER A 204 18.92 20.31 10.30
C SER A 204 18.62 18.84 9.98
N LEU A 205 19.49 18.18 9.21
CA LEU A 205 19.39 16.74 8.92
C LEU A 205 19.38 15.90 10.21
N GLU A 206 20.22 16.24 11.19
CA GLU A 206 20.29 15.54 12.47
C GLU A 206 19.04 15.76 13.33
N GLN A 207 18.44 16.96 13.24
CA GLN A 207 17.15 17.22 13.90
C GLN A 207 16.03 16.44 13.23
N TRP A 208 16.02 16.35 11.89
CA TRP A 208 15.06 15.54 11.15
C TRP A 208 15.19 14.05 11.48
N ALA A 209 16.42 13.52 11.57
CA ALA A 209 16.70 12.15 11.98
C ALA A 209 16.14 11.85 13.38
N LYS A 210 16.36 12.75 14.35
CA LYS A 210 15.82 12.59 15.72
C LYS A 210 14.29 12.62 15.81
N LEU A 211 13.62 13.24 14.85
CA LEU A 211 12.15 13.24 14.76
C LEU A 211 11.60 12.02 14.01
N SER A 212 12.48 11.29 13.31
CA SER A 212 12.11 10.14 12.50
C SER A 212 12.06 8.86 13.33
N THR A 213 11.08 8.02 13.03
CA THR A 213 10.97 6.66 13.55
C THR A 213 11.85 5.75 12.71
N GLU A 214 12.68 4.96 13.36
CA GLU A 214 13.50 3.95 12.67
C GLU A 214 12.66 2.75 12.23
N PRO A 215 13.06 2.06 11.15
CA PRO A 215 12.44 0.80 10.74
C PRO A 215 12.51 -0.26 11.85
N ALA A 216 11.53 -1.17 11.85
CA ALA A 216 11.56 -2.34 12.72
C ALA A 216 12.60 -3.38 12.25
N LEU A 217 12.83 -3.47 10.94
CA LEU A 217 13.87 -4.30 10.32
C LEU A 217 14.22 -3.74 8.93
N GLY A 218 15.40 -4.13 8.43
CA GLY A 218 15.85 -3.83 7.06
C GLY A 218 15.93 -5.10 6.21
N TYR A 219 15.73 -4.97 4.90
CA TYR A 219 15.94 -6.01 3.90
C TYR A 219 17.09 -5.65 2.96
N THR A 220 17.47 -6.60 2.11
CA THR A 220 18.42 -6.37 1.02
C THR A 220 18.00 -5.16 0.18
N ALA A 221 18.95 -4.26 -0.08
CA ALA A 221 18.77 -3.10 -0.93
C ALA A 221 18.21 -3.51 -2.30
N HIS A 222 17.29 -2.71 -2.84
CA HIS A 222 16.65 -2.92 -4.15
C HIS A 222 15.92 -4.27 -4.32
N SER A 223 15.54 -4.93 -3.23
CA SER A 223 14.76 -6.18 -3.27
C SER A 223 13.27 -5.95 -3.58
N ALA A 224 12.81 -4.70 -3.51
CA ALA A 224 11.47 -4.26 -3.91
C ALA A 224 10.32 -5.12 -3.36
N PRO A 225 10.14 -5.21 -2.02
CA PRO A 225 9.04 -5.98 -1.43
C PRO A 225 7.66 -5.48 -1.91
N MET A 226 6.89 -6.34 -2.59
CA MET A 226 5.67 -5.93 -3.29
C MET A 226 4.35 -6.22 -2.55
N GLN A 227 4.34 -7.20 -1.65
CA GLN A 227 3.16 -7.58 -0.88
C GLN A 227 3.62 -8.33 0.37
N MET A 228 2.83 -8.26 1.43
CA MET A 228 3.02 -9.04 2.64
C MET A 228 1.69 -9.60 3.12
N ALA A 229 1.75 -10.67 3.90
CA ALA A 229 0.62 -11.24 4.60
C ALA A 229 1.08 -11.81 5.93
N PHE A 230 0.28 -11.62 6.98
CA PHE A 230 0.46 -12.37 8.21
C PHE A 230 -0.20 -13.73 8.05
N TYR A 231 0.54 -14.79 8.37
CA TYR A 231 0.01 -16.14 8.28
C TYR A 231 -0.96 -16.41 9.44
N THR A 232 -2.23 -16.65 9.13
CA THR A 232 -3.28 -16.98 10.10
C THR A 232 -3.85 -18.39 9.92
N GLY A 233 -3.22 -19.19 9.06
CA GLY A 233 -3.65 -20.56 8.78
C GLY A 233 -3.10 -21.55 9.80
N SER A 234 -3.48 -22.82 9.63
CA SER A 234 -2.98 -23.96 10.42
C SER A 234 -2.33 -25.04 9.55
N ALA A 235 -2.04 -24.71 8.28
CA ALA A 235 -1.48 -25.65 7.31
C ALA A 235 0.03 -25.89 7.51
N PHE A 236 0.75 -24.95 8.14
CA PHE A 236 2.14 -25.11 8.53
C PHE A 236 2.28 -25.21 10.06
N PRO A 237 3.22 -26.01 10.57
CA PRO A 237 3.50 -26.09 12.01
C PRO A 237 4.05 -24.76 12.57
N GLU A 238 3.90 -24.59 13.88
CA GLU A 238 4.48 -23.46 14.65
C GLU A 238 6.02 -23.45 14.64
#